data_AF-A0A1B3Z6D9-F1
#
_entry.id   AF-A0A1B3Z6D9-F1
#
_cell.length_a   1.000
_cell.length_b   1.000
_cell.length_c   1.000
_cell.angle_alpha   90.00
_cell.angle_beta   90.00
_cell.angle_gamma   90.00
#
_symmetry.space_group_name_H-M   'P 1'
#
loop_
_entity.id
_entity.type
_entity.pdbx_description
1 polymer ?
#
loop_
_entity_poly.entity_id
_entity_poly.type
_entity_poly.pdbx_seq_one_letter_code
_entity_poly.pdbx_strand_id
1 'polypeptide(L)'
;MATRNADAFAAANKTYEWGFSSDIEQDFAPKGLSEDTVRFISAKKNEPAWMLDWRLKAYRHWLTMPAPDWAKLDIPPIDYQDAYYYAEPKAKPKLGSLDEVDPEILRVYEKLGIPIEEQKLLAGVEGGTPPRRVAVDAVFDSVSVATTFRKELEAAGVIFRSISEAIREYPDLVRKWLGKIVPMHDNYFAALNCAVFSDGTFVYIPEGVRCPMELSTYFRINAENTGQFERTLIVADKGAYVSYLEGCTAPMRDENQLHAAVVELVALDDAEIKYSTVQNWYPGDAEGNGGIYNFVTKRALCQGARSKVSWTQVETGSAITWKYPSCVLNGENSVGEFYSVAVTNNRQQADTGTKMIHNGKGSRSTIVSKGISAGRSDNTYRGLVRVAAGAEGVRNFTQCDSLLLGSECGAHTVPYIEVRNPSAQIEHEATTSKISDDQLFYAMQRGLDQEAAVALIVNGFAKEVLQQLPMEFAVEAQKLLGISLEGSVG
;
A
#
# COMPACT_ATOMS: atom_id res chain seq x y z
N MET A 1 -24.94 -20.46 33.46
CA MET A 1 -23.54 -19.97 33.55
C MET A 1 -22.56 -20.89 32.78
N ALA A 2 -23.00 -21.57 31.69
CA ALA A 2 -22.13 -22.43 30.87
C ALA A 2 -22.36 -22.26 29.35
N THR A 3 -23.27 -21.37 28.92
CA THR A 3 -23.67 -21.20 27.51
C THR A 3 -23.29 -19.84 26.91
N ARG A 4 -22.67 -18.92 27.68
CA ARG A 4 -22.24 -17.60 27.16
C ARG A 4 -20.78 -17.52 26.71
N ASN A 5 -20.01 -18.60 26.87
CA ASN A 5 -18.62 -18.66 26.39
C ASN A 5 -18.48 -19.27 25.00
N ALA A 6 -19.50 -19.94 24.46
CA ALA A 6 -19.42 -20.55 23.13
C ALA A 6 -19.47 -19.50 22.02
N ASP A 7 -20.34 -18.49 22.15
CA ASP A 7 -20.47 -17.41 21.17
C ASP A 7 -19.25 -16.46 21.20
N ALA A 8 -18.66 -16.24 22.38
CA ALA A 8 -17.40 -15.49 22.52
C ALA A 8 -16.19 -16.29 21.98
N PHE A 9 -16.16 -17.62 22.15
CA PHE A 9 -15.15 -18.48 21.51
C PHE A 9 -15.35 -18.59 19.99
N ALA A 10 -16.59 -18.50 19.50
CA ALA A 10 -16.91 -18.49 18.08
C ALA A 10 -16.61 -17.13 17.44
N ALA A 11 -16.76 -16.02 18.19
CA ALA A 11 -16.35 -14.69 17.79
C ALA A 11 -14.82 -14.52 17.80
N ALA A 12 -14.13 -15.04 18.83
CA ALA A 12 -12.66 -15.09 18.88
C ALA A 12 -12.05 -16.04 17.83
N ASN A 13 -12.84 -16.99 17.31
CA ASN A 13 -12.51 -17.84 16.16
C ASN A 13 -13.18 -17.35 14.87
N LYS A 14 -13.57 -16.07 14.75
CA LYS A 14 -13.92 -15.52 13.44
C LYS A 14 -12.69 -15.57 12.56
N THR A 15 -12.61 -16.65 11.79
CA THR A 15 -11.78 -16.81 10.60
C THR A 15 -11.80 -15.51 9.81
N TYR A 16 -10.61 -14.99 9.48
CA TYR A 16 -10.43 -13.78 8.68
C TYR A 16 -11.45 -13.76 7.53
N GLU A 17 -12.43 -12.85 7.63
CA GLU A 17 -13.67 -12.88 6.83
C GLU A 17 -13.39 -12.77 5.31
N TRP A 18 -12.22 -12.22 4.97
CA TRP A 18 -11.71 -12.04 3.61
C TRP A 18 -10.90 -13.25 3.07
N GLY A 19 -10.84 -14.33 3.83
CA GLY A 19 -9.91 -15.44 3.61
C GLY A 19 -10.19 -16.39 2.47
N PHE A 20 -11.23 -16.16 1.69
CA PHE A 20 -11.72 -17.11 0.70
C PHE A 20 -10.88 -17.05 -0.59
N SER A 21 -10.49 -18.22 -1.10
CA SER A 21 -9.94 -18.42 -2.44
C SER A 21 -11.08 -18.65 -3.45
N SER A 22 -10.79 -18.46 -4.74
CA SER A 22 -11.70 -18.80 -5.84
C SER A 22 -11.01 -19.74 -6.83
N ASP A 23 -11.72 -20.79 -7.26
CA ASP A 23 -11.24 -21.80 -8.22
C ASP A 23 -11.29 -21.25 -9.66
N ILE A 24 -10.41 -20.30 -9.96
CA ILE A 24 -10.25 -19.74 -11.30
C ILE A 24 -9.08 -20.44 -12.00
N GLU A 25 -9.31 -21.01 -13.19
CA GLU A 25 -8.21 -21.56 -13.99
C GLU A 25 -7.22 -20.45 -14.40
N GLN A 26 -5.93 -20.65 -14.12
CA GLN A 26 -4.85 -19.69 -14.35
C GLN A 26 -3.73 -20.29 -15.22
N ASP A 27 -3.10 -19.43 -16.03
CA ASP A 27 -1.85 -19.73 -16.73
C ASP A 27 -0.67 -19.15 -15.93
N PHE A 28 0.36 -19.97 -15.68
CA PHE A 28 1.52 -19.61 -14.86
C PHE A 28 2.80 -19.52 -15.70
N ALA A 29 3.72 -18.64 -15.28
CA ALA A 29 5.12 -18.77 -15.70
C ALA A 29 5.75 -20.07 -15.15
N PRO A 30 6.87 -20.55 -15.71
CA PRO A 30 7.68 -21.57 -15.04
C PRO A 30 8.03 -21.15 -13.61
N LYS A 31 8.01 -22.11 -12.67
CA LYS A 31 8.38 -21.86 -11.28
C LYS A 31 9.85 -21.43 -11.20
N GLY A 32 10.12 -20.44 -10.37
CA GLY A 32 11.46 -19.94 -10.09
C GLY A 32 11.91 -18.75 -10.94
N LEU A 33 13.01 -18.15 -10.50
CA LEU A 33 13.50 -16.89 -11.01
C LEU A 33 14.77 -17.05 -11.84
N SER A 34 14.64 -16.83 -13.14
CA SER A 34 15.72 -16.90 -14.13
C SER A 34 15.60 -15.79 -15.19
N GLU A 35 16.63 -15.63 -16.04
CA GLU A 35 16.49 -14.77 -17.22
C GLU A 35 15.34 -15.22 -18.14
N ASP A 36 15.05 -16.54 -18.19
CA ASP A 36 13.97 -17.08 -19.00
C ASP A 36 12.59 -16.69 -18.43
N THR A 37 12.44 -16.67 -17.11
CA THR A 37 11.24 -16.14 -16.44
C THR A 37 11.03 -14.66 -16.79
N VAL A 38 12.08 -13.85 -16.77
CA VAL A 38 12.02 -12.43 -17.13
C VAL A 38 11.63 -12.24 -18.60
N ARG A 39 12.23 -13.03 -19.51
CA ARG A 39 11.89 -13.03 -20.94
C ARG A 39 10.45 -13.48 -21.18
N PHE A 40 9.97 -14.47 -20.42
CA PHE A 40 8.60 -14.95 -20.48
C PHE A 40 7.60 -13.84 -20.12
N ILE A 41 7.81 -13.16 -18.99
CA ILE A 41 6.96 -12.03 -18.55
C ILE A 41 6.91 -10.94 -19.63
N SER A 42 8.09 -10.53 -20.12
CA SER A 42 8.21 -9.48 -21.12
C SER A 42 7.53 -9.83 -22.45
N ALA A 43 7.68 -11.09 -22.89
CA ALA A 43 7.03 -11.60 -24.10
C ALA A 43 5.51 -11.69 -23.93
N LYS A 44 5.02 -12.19 -22.80
CA LYS A 44 3.58 -12.28 -22.49
C LYS A 44 2.91 -10.91 -22.48
N LYS A 45 3.59 -9.89 -21.95
CA LYS A 45 3.10 -8.51 -21.90
C LYS A 45 3.30 -7.73 -23.21
N ASN A 46 3.92 -8.35 -24.22
CA ASN A 46 4.26 -7.74 -25.50
C ASN A 46 5.04 -6.41 -25.33
N GLU A 47 6.07 -6.45 -24.48
CA GLU A 47 6.86 -5.27 -24.14
C GLU A 47 7.85 -4.89 -25.27
N PRO A 48 8.17 -3.59 -25.41
CA PRO A 48 9.22 -3.14 -26.32
C PRO A 48 10.61 -3.60 -25.85
N ALA A 49 11.54 -3.77 -26.78
CA ALA A 49 12.88 -4.32 -26.51
C ALA A 49 13.68 -3.58 -25.43
N TRP A 50 13.47 -2.26 -25.27
CA TRP A 50 14.15 -1.47 -24.23
C TRP A 50 13.71 -1.88 -22.82
N MET A 51 12.46 -2.32 -22.65
CA MET A 51 11.92 -2.71 -21.36
C MET A 51 12.49 -4.08 -20.95
N LEU A 52 12.57 -5.03 -21.89
CA LEU A 52 13.24 -6.32 -21.66
C LEU A 52 14.70 -6.13 -21.24
N ASP A 53 15.46 -5.28 -21.94
CA ASP A 53 16.86 -4.99 -21.58
C ASP A 53 16.97 -4.38 -20.18
N TRP A 54 16.05 -3.49 -19.82
CA TRP A 54 15.99 -2.90 -18.48
C TRP A 54 15.70 -3.95 -17.39
N ARG A 55 14.74 -4.86 -17.61
CA ARG A 55 14.43 -5.97 -16.68
C ARG A 55 15.61 -6.93 -16.50
N LEU A 56 16.26 -7.32 -17.59
CA LEU A 56 17.42 -8.22 -17.54
C LEU A 56 18.61 -7.58 -16.80
N LYS A 57 18.83 -6.27 -16.98
CA LYS A 57 19.84 -5.52 -16.21
C LYS A 57 19.51 -5.51 -14.72
N ALA A 58 18.25 -5.28 -14.36
CA ALA A 58 17.80 -5.33 -12.98
C ALA A 58 18.02 -6.71 -12.35
N TYR A 59 17.63 -7.78 -13.06
CA TYR A 59 17.85 -9.16 -12.59
C TYR A 59 19.32 -9.49 -12.36
N ARG A 60 20.19 -9.18 -13.33
CA ARG A 60 21.63 -9.40 -13.21
C ARG A 60 22.25 -8.61 -12.05
N HIS A 61 21.78 -7.39 -11.83
CA HIS A 61 22.24 -6.60 -10.69
C HIS A 61 21.77 -7.22 -9.37
N TRP A 62 20.50 -7.61 -9.28
CA TRP A 62 19.92 -8.23 -8.09
C TRP A 62 20.71 -9.47 -7.64
N LEU A 63 21.16 -10.32 -8.58
CA LEU A 63 22.03 -11.48 -8.28
C LEU A 63 23.36 -11.12 -7.58
N THR A 64 23.82 -9.87 -7.70
CA THR A 64 25.05 -9.39 -7.04
C THR A 64 24.81 -8.77 -5.68
N MET A 65 23.54 -8.55 -5.29
CA MET A 65 23.19 -7.85 -4.06
C MET A 65 23.09 -8.84 -2.89
N PRO A 66 23.61 -8.49 -1.70
CA PRO A 66 23.32 -9.24 -0.49
C PRO A 66 21.87 -8.98 -0.04
N ALA A 67 21.21 -10.01 0.49
CA ALA A 67 19.92 -9.85 1.15
C ALA A 67 20.10 -8.99 2.42
N PRO A 68 19.21 -8.01 2.69
CA PRO A 68 19.38 -7.09 3.81
C PRO A 68 18.92 -7.73 5.14
N ASP A 69 19.69 -7.50 6.22
CA ASP A 69 19.49 -8.11 7.56
C ASP A 69 19.51 -7.09 8.72
N TRP A 70 19.46 -5.79 8.41
CA TRP A 70 19.66 -4.72 9.40
C TRP A 70 18.39 -4.30 10.15
N ALA A 71 17.21 -4.59 9.60
CA ALA A 71 15.94 -4.18 10.21
C ALA A 71 15.63 -5.02 11.45
N LYS A 72 14.78 -4.49 12.34
CA LYS A 72 14.32 -5.26 13.51
C LYS A 72 13.19 -6.22 13.10
N LEU A 73 13.52 -7.14 12.20
CA LEU A 73 12.60 -8.09 11.60
C LEU A 73 13.28 -9.46 11.57
N ASP A 74 12.58 -10.47 12.07
CA ASP A 74 12.98 -11.88 11.91
C ASP A 74 12.33 -12.39 10.63
N ILE A 75 13.08 -12.33 9.52
CA ILE A 75 12.62 -12.73 8.19
C ILE A 75 13.20 -14.11 7.87
N PRO A 76 12.36 -15.16 7.78
CA PRO A 76 12.80 -16.47 7.33
C PRO A 76 13.45 -16.41 5.93
N PRO A 77 14.40 -17.31 5.59
CA PRO A 77 14.95 -17.38 4.25
C PRO A 77 13.85 -17.56 3.19
N ILE A 78 13.82 -16.67 2.21
CA ILE A 78 12.87 -16.71 1.10
C ILE A 78 13.46 -17.54 -0.04
N ASP A 79 12.80 -18.62 -0.43
CA ASP A 79 13.17 -19.40 -1.61
C ASP A 79 12.60 -18.75 -2.88
N TYR A 80 13.41 -17.92 -3.52
CA TYR A 80 13.04 -17.26 -4.79
C TYR A 80 12.88 -18.23 -5.97
N GLN A 81 13.34 -19.48 -5.86
CA GLN A 81 13.13 -20.50 -6.89
C GLN A 81 11.81 -21.26 -6.70
N ASP A 82 11.21 -21.17 -5.52
CA ASP A 82 9.95 -21.82 -5.19
C ASP A 82 8.73 -20.89 -5.29
N ALA A 83 8.77 -19.91 -6.18
CA ALA A 83 7.66 -18.98 -6.42
C ALA A 83 7.28 -18.86 -7.90
N TYR A 84 6.02 -18.55 -8.16
CA TYR A 84 5.53 -18.09 -9.46
C TYR A 84 5.60 -16.56 -9.52
N TYR A 85 6.20 -16.02 -10.58
CA TYR A 85 6.37 -14.57 -10.78
C TYR A 85 5.34 -13.97 -11.76
N TYR A 86 4.50 -14.82 -12.33
CA TYR A 86 3.44 -14.44 -13.24
C TYR A 86 2.31 -15.48 -13.16
N ALA A 87 1.08 -14.98 -13.01
CA ALA A 87 -0.14 -15.76 -13.12
C ALA A 87 -1.22 -14.89 -13.76
N GLU A 88 -1.86 -15.37 -14.82
CA GLU A 88 -3.00 -14.71 -15.47
C GLU A 88 -4.23 -15.62 -15.44
N PRO A 89 -5.43 -15.12 -15.10
CA PRO A 89 -6.67 -15.87 -15.32
C PRO A 89 -6.82 -16.23 -16.79
N LYS A 90 -7.20 -17.47 -17.11
CA LYS A 90 -7.51 -17.84 -18.50
C LYS A 90 -8.66 -16.99 -19.00
N ALA A 91 -8.48 -16.38 -20.18
CA ALA A 91 -9.50 -15.55 -20.80
C ALA A 91 -10.80 -16.36 -21.02
N LYS A 92 -11.86 -16.01 -20.27
CA LYS A 92 -13.23 -16.41 -20.61
C LYS A 92 -13.79 -15.42 -21.65
N PRO A 93 -14.64 -15.86 -22.59
CA PRO A 93 -15.21 -14.99 -23.63
C PRO A 93 -15.91 -13.76 -23.03
N LYS A 94 -15.93 -12.63 -23.76
CA LYS A 94 -16.67 -11.42 -23.34
C LYS A 94 -18.13 -11.76 -23.08
N LEU A 95 -18.60 -11.38 -21.90
CA LEU A 95 -19.94 -11.69 -21.41
C LEU A 95 -20.86 -10.49 -21.61
N GLY A 96 -22.10 -10.74 -22.05
CA GLY A 96 -23.11 -9.71 -22.36
C GLY A 96 -23.95 -9.26 -21.15
N SER A 97 -23.91 -9.97 -20.02
CA SER A 97 -24.70 -9.65 -18.81
C SER A 97 -24.05 -10.18 -17.51
N LEU A 98 -24.52 -9.76 -16.33
CA LEU A 98 -24.02 -10.30 -15.04
C LEU A 98 -24.32 -11.77 -14.86
N ASP A 99 -25.38 -12.26 -15.47
CA ASP A 99 -25.81 -13.66 -15.34
C ASP A 99 -24.81 -14.62 -16.00
N GLU A 100 -23.92 -14.10 -16.84
CA GLU A 100 -22.88 -14.83 -17.53
C GLU A 100 -21.54 -14.84 -16.77
N VAL A 101 -21.40 -13.99 -15.75
CA VAL A 101 -20.21 -13.88 -14.89
C VAL A 101 -20.16 -15.11 -13.98
N ASP A 102 -18.96 -15.63 -13.75
CA ASP A 102 -18.77 -16.77 -12.85
C ASP A 102 -19.44 -16.49 -11.49
N PRO A 103 -20.38 -17.35 -11.03
CA PRO A 103 -21.09 -17.15 -9.76
C PRO A 103 -20.14 -17.00 -8.57
N GLU A 104 -18.95 -17.60 -8.63
CA GLU A 104 -17.93 -17.45 -7.59
C GLU A 104 -17.30 -16.05 -7.61
N ILE A 105 -17.10 -15.42 -8.77
CA ILE A 105 -16.60 -14.04 -8.89
C ILE A 105 -17.65 -13.04 -8.35
N LEU A 106 -18.94 -13.29 -8.60
CA LEU A 106 -20.01 -12.45 -8.03
C LEU A 106 -20.13 -12.61 -6.52
N ARG A 107 -20.04 -13.84 -5.99
CA ARG A 107 -19.97 -14.10 -4.54
C ARG A 107 -18.76 -13.45 -3.89
N VAL A 108 -17.63 -13.50 -4.57
CA VAL A 108 -16.39 -12.82 -4.18
C VAL A 108 -16.66 -11.32 -4.01
N TYR A 109 -17.30 -10.67 -4.98
CA TYR A 109 -17.58 -9.23 -4.93
C TYR A 109 -18.65 -8.87 -3.90
N GLU A 110 -19.66 -9.71 -3.72
CA GLU A 110 -20.69 -9.56 -2.69
C GLU A 110 -20.10 -9.66 -1.29
N LYS A 111 -19.22 -10.64 -1.05
CA LYS A 111 -18.47 -10.73 0.22
C LYS A 111 -17.63 -9.49 0.45
N LEU A 112 -16.89 -9.02 -0.57
CA LEU A 112 -16.09 -7.78 -0.55
C LEU A 112 -16.89 -6.50 -0.27
N GLY A 113 -18.23 -6.58 -0.21
CA GLY A 113 -19.07 -5.42 0.03
C GLY A 113 -19.05 -4.41 -1.12
N ILE A 114 -18.58 -4.83 -2.30
CA ILE A 114 -18.51 -3.99 -3.49
C ILE A 114 -19.95 -3.76 -3.98
N PRO A 115 -20.42 -2.50 -4.12
CA PRO A 115 -21.77 -2.20 -4.59
C PRO A 115 -22.10 -2.90 -5.90
N ILE A 116 -23.32 -3.43 -6.06
CA ILE A 116 -23.76 -4.23 -7.22
C ILE A 116 -23.42 -3.56 -8.56
N GLU A 117 -23.61 -2.25 -8.70
CA GLU A 117 -23.27 -1.50 -9.93
C GLU A 117 -21.76 -1.48 -10.26
N GLU A 118 -20.91 -1.54 -9.23
CA GLU A 118 -19.47 -1.67 -9.35
C GLU A 118 -19.09 -3.13 -9.65
N GLN A 119 -19.82 -4.12 -9.12
CA GLN A 119 -19.69 -5.53 -9.51
C GLN A 119 -19.98 -5.74 -11.00
N LYS A 120 -21.03 -5.09 -11.54
CA LYS A 120 -21.37 -5.15 -12.99
C LYS A 120 -20.19 -4.75 -13.86
N LEU A 121 -19.51 -3.70 -13.44
CA LEU A 121 -18.44 -3.06 -14.18
C LEU A 121 -17.13 -3.84 -14.08
N LEU A 122 -16.79 -4.34 -12.88
CA LEU A 122 -15.65 -5.22 -12.64
C LEU A 122 -15.77 -6.59 -13.34
N ALA A 123 -17.00 -7.04 -13.51
CA ALA A 123 -17.31 -8.29 -14.20
C ALA A 123 -17.47 -8.15 -15.74
N GLY A 124 -17.23 -6.95 -16.29
CA GLY A 124 -17.21 -6.72 -17.73
C GLY A 124 -18.59 -6.55 -18.41
N VAL A 125 -19.64 -6.25 -17.64
CA VAL A 125 -21.00 -6.08 -18.16
C VAL A 125 -21.24 -4.66 -18.65
N GLU A 126 -21.71 -4.50 -19.89
CA GLU A 126 -22.05 -3.18 -20.45
C GLU A 126 -23.22 -2.53 -19.70
N GLY A 127 -23.00 -1.32 -19.16
CA GLY A 127 -24.09 -0.42 -18.73
C GLY A 127 -24.14 -0.04 -17.23
N GLY A 128 -23.21 -0.49 -16.39
CA GLY A 128 -23.13 -0.04 -14.99
C GLY A 128 -22.60 1.39 -14.87
N THR A 129 -23.40 2.32 -14.36
CA THR A 129 -22.91 3.64 -13.92
C THR A 129 -22.74 3.56 -12.41
N PRO A 130 -21.51 3.58 -11.87
CA PRO A 130 -21.34 3.42 -10.44
C PRO A 130 -21.94 4.61 -9.69
N PRO A 131 -22.50 4.41 -8.49
CA PRO A 131 -23.05 5.48 -7.67
C PRO A 131 -21.96 6.46 -7.18
N ARG A 132 -20.68 6.08 -7.31
CA ARG A 132 -19.50 6.84 -6.88
C ARG A 132 -18.76 7.41 -8.09
N ARG A 133 -18.34 8.68 -8.00
CA ARG A 133 -17.41 9.31 -8.94
C ARG A 133 -15.96 8.97 -8.54
N VAL A 134 -15.60 7.70 -8.61
CA VAL A 134 -14.25 7.19 -8.38
C VAL A 134 -13.88 6.33 -9.59
N ALA A 135 -12.77 6.64 -10.25
CA ALA A 135 -12.24 5.78 -11.29
C ALA A 135 -11.51 4.61 -10.65
N VAL A 136 -11.90 3.38 -10.96
CA VAL A 136 -11.37 2.16 -10.35
C VAL A 136 -10.62 1.38 -11.42
N ASP A 137 -9.37 1.02 -11.13
CA ASP A 137 -8.63 -0.02 -11.84
C ASP A 137 -8.58 -1.26 -10.94
N ALA A 138 -9.17 -2.36 -11.38
CA ALA A 138 -9.15 -3.61 -10.62
C ALA A 138 -8.06 -4.53 -11.16
N VAL A 139 -7.09 -4.83 -10.31
CA VAL A 139 -5.97 -5.71 -10.64
C VAL A 139 -6.14 -7.03 -9.91
N PHE A 140 -6.22 -8.11 -10.68
CA PHE A 140 -6.34 -9.47 -10.17
C PHE A 140 -5.07 -10.24 -10.51
N ASP A 141 -4.36 -10.70 -9.49
CA ASP A 141 -3.03 -11.32 -9.62
C ASP A 141 -2.02 -10.46 -10.40
N SER A 142 -1.75 -10.81 -11.67
CA SER A 142 -0.75 -10.15 -12.51
C SER A 142 -1.33 -9.27 -13.63
N VAL A 143 -2.64 -9.03 -13.68
CA VAL A 143 -3.31 -8.28 -14.77
C VAL A 143 -4.40 -7.33 -14.28
N SER A 144 -4.44 -6.12 -14.83
CA SER A 144 -5.62 -5.25 -14.78
C SER A 144 -6.79 -5.86 -15.59
N VAL A 145 -7.97 -5.92 -14.97
CA VAL A 145 -9.17 -6.57 -15.51
C VAL A 145 -10.19 -5.53 -16.01
N ALA A 146 -10.31 -4.38 -15.36
CA ALA A 146 -11.24 -3.33 -15.75
C ALA A 146 -10.82 -1.95 -15.23
N THR A 147 -10.92 -0.92 -16.09
CA THR A 147 -10.74 0.50 -15.73
C THR A 147 -12.01 1.31 -16.04
N THR A 148 -12.53 2.02 -15.04
CA THR A 148 -13.79 2.77 -15.14
C THR A 148 -13.58 4.25 -15.52
N PHE A 149 -14.64 4.96 -15.96
CA PHE A 149 -14.62 6.41 -16.28
C PHE A 149 -13.58 6.90 -17.29
N ARG A 150 -13.03 6.00 -18.11
CA ARG A 150 -11.97 6.29 -19.10
C ARG A 150 -12.27 7.48 -20.01
N LYS A 151 -13.49 7.58 -20.55
CA LYS A 151 -13.88 8.69 -21.44
C LYS A 151 -13.84 10.06 -20.76
N GLU A 152 -14.21 10.13 -19.49
CA GLU A 152 -14.24 11.40 -18.73
C GLU A 152 -12.82 11.84 -18.35
N LEU A 153 -11.97 10.89 -17.97
CA LEU A 153 -10.55 11.15 -17.72
C LEU A 153 -9.80 11.54 -18.99
N GLU A 154 -10.03 10.84 -20.10
CA GLU A 154 -9.45 11.17 -21.41
C GLU A 154 -9.93 12.55 -21.90
N ALA A 155 -11.18 12.95 -21.63
CA ALA A 155 -11.68 14.29 -21.94
C ALA A 155 -10.99 15.40 -21.11
N ALA A 156 -10.53 15.08 -19.89
CA ALA A 156 -9.71 15.97 -19.07
C ALA A 156 -8.20 15.87 -19.39
N GLY A 157 -7.80 15.01 -20.33
CA GLY A 157 -6.40 14.74 -20.68
C GLY A 157 -5.64 13.90 -19.65
N VAL A 158 -6.32 13.34 -18.65
CA VAL A 158 -5.74 12.46 -17.64
C VAL A 158 -5.55 11.07 -18.22
N ILE A 159 -4.34 10.53 -18.12
CA ILE A 159 -4.05 9.14 -18.47
C ILE A 159 -4.11 8.34 -17.17
N PHE A 160 -5.02 7.36 -17.08
CA PHE A 160 -5.10 6.41 -15.97
C PHE A 160 -5.32 5.01 -16.54
N ARG A 161 -4.29 4.17 -16.49
CA ARG A 161 -4.26 2.82 -17.08
C ARG A 161 -3.27 1.92 -16.37
N SER A 162 -3.26 0.65 -16.72
CA SER A 162 -2.19 -0.26 -16.32
C SER A 162 -0.84 0.20 -16.88
N ILE A 163 0.23 -0.02 -16.10
CA ILE A 163 1.59 0.33 -16.51
C ILE A 163 2.01 -0.47 -17.75
N SER A 164 1.50 -1.71 -17.89
CA SER A 164 1.73 -2.58 -19.05
C SER A 164 1.17 -1.99 -20.35
N GLU A 165 -0.02 -1.37 -20.29
CA GLU A 165 -0.57 -0.61 -21.42
C GLU A 165 0.23 0.67 -21.69
N ALA A 166 0.56 1.42 -20.64
CA ALA A 166 1.29 2.66 -20.77
C ALA A 166 2.68 2.49 -21.39
N ILE A 167 3.38 1.39 -21.10
CA ILE A 167 4.68 1.06 -21.73
C ILE A 167 4.55 0.91 -23.25
N ARG A 168 3.42 0.40 -23.74
CA ARG A 168 3.17 0.16 -25.17
C ARG A 168 2.62 1.40 -25.88
N GLU A 169 1.68 2.09 -25.25
CA GLU A 169 0.96 3.22 -25.86
C GLU A 169 1.66 4.57 -25.65
N TYR A 170 2.35 4.75 -24.52
CA TYR A 170 3.06 5.97 -24.15
C TYR A 170 4.54 5.72 -23.79
N PRO A 171 5.31 5.01 -24.66
CA PRO A 171 6.65 4.53 -24.33
C PRO A 171 7.61 5.66 -23.95
N ASP A 172 7.54 6.81 -24.63
CA ASP A 172 8.43 7.94 -24.37
C ASP A 172 8.17 8.57 -23.00
N LEU A 173 6.90 8.67 -22.60
CA LEU A 173 6.51 9.26 -21.33
C LEU A 173 6.87 8.34 -20.16
N VAL A 174 6.60 7.03 -20.30
CA VAL A 174 6.98 6.04 -19.28
C VAL A 174 8.50 5.97 -19.16
N ARG A 175 9.23 5.85 -20.28
CA ARG A 175 10.70 5.76 -20.29
C ARG A 175 11.39 7.00 -19.69
N LYS A 176 10.75 8.17 -19.78
CA LYS A 176 11.27 9.42 -19.17
C LYS A 176 11.33 9.35 -17.63
N TRP A 177 10.42 8.62 -17.00
CA TRP A 177 10.20 8.66 -15.55
C TRP A 177 10.42 7.33 -14.83
N LEU A 178 10.16 6.20 -15.49
CA LEU A 178 10.30 4.87 -14.92
C LEU A 178 11.72 4.63 -14.39
N GLY A 179 11.83 4.29 -13.12
CA GLY A 179 13.12 4.03 -12.46
C GLY A 179 13.97 5.26 -12.20
N LYS A 180 13.45 6.47 -12.42
CA LYS A 180 14.17 7.73 -12.14
C LYS A 180 14.13 8.08 -10.65
N ILE A 181 13.08 7.67 -9.95
CA ILE A 181 12.85 7.99 -8.54
C ILE A 181 13.26 6.79 -7.68
N VAL A 182 12.87 5.59 -8.10
CA VAL A 182 13.29 4.32 -7.50
C VAL A 182 14.06 3.50 -8.55
N PRO A 183 15.38 3.71 -8.68
CA PRO A 183 16.19 3.02 -9.67
C PRO A 183 16.38 1.53 -9.35
N MET A 184 16.82 0.76 -10.35
CA MET A 184 17.08 -0.68 -10.19
C MET A 184 18.15 -1.02 -9.14
N HIS A 185 18.99 -0.05 -8.74
CA HIS A 185 20.04 -0.21 -7.73
C HIS A 185 19.63 0.36 -6.35
N ASP A 186 18.36 0.72 -6.16
CA ASP A 186 17.91 1.38 -4.94
C ASP A 186 18.05 0.49 -3.70
N ASN A 187 17.52 -0.72 -3.78
CA ASN A 187 17.60 -1.74 -2.74
C ASN A 187 17.26 -3.12 -3.31
N TYR A 188 17.47 -4.16 -2.52
CA TYR A 188 17.31 -5.56 -2.92
C TYR A 188 15.92 -5.87 -3.51
N PHE A 189 14.84 -5.47 -2.82
CA PHE A 189 13.47 -5.75 -3.26
C PHE A 189 13.02 -4.85 -4.41
N ALA A 190 13.52 -3.61 -4.49
CA ALA A 190 13.30 -2.76 -5.64
C ALA A 190 13.96 -3.31 -6.91
N ALA A 191 15.18 -3.85 -6.81
CA ALA A 191 15.88 -4.51 -7.92
C ALA A 191 15.12 -5.75 -8.41
N LEU A 192 14.64 -6.58 -7.46
CA LEU A 192 13.77 -7.72 -7.75
C LEU A 192 12.50 -7.27 -8.47
N ASN A 193 11.77 -6.29 -7.92
CA ASN A 193 10.57 -5.73 -8.55
C ASN A 193 10.86 -5.24 -9.98
N CYS A 194 11.96 -4.50 -10.20
CA CYS A 194 12.34 -4.05 -11.55
C CYS A 194 12.52 -5.21 -12.55
N ALA A 195 12.96 -6.39 -12.09
CA ALA A 195 13.10 -7.55 -12.97
C ALA A 195 11.74 -8.17 -13.32
N VAL A 196 10.84 -8.33 -12.35
CA VAL A 196 9.70 -9.24 -12.45
C VAL A 196 8.32 -8.61 -12.30
N PHE A 197 8.20 -7.29 -12.10
CA PHE A 197 6.87 -6.68 -11.97
C PHE A 197 6.01 -7.01 -13.19
N SER A 198 4.79 -7.50 -12.95
CA SER A 198 3.92 -7.99 -14.01
C SER A 198 2.84 -6.98 -14.39
N ASP A 199 2.43 -6.14 -13.45
CA ASP A 199 1.53 -5.03 -13.72
C ASP A 199 1.67 -3.91 -12.67
N GLY A 200 0.71 -3.00 -12.64
CA GLY A 200 0.64 -1.86 -11.74
C GLY A 200 -0.01 -0.70 -12.46
N THR A 201 0.10 0.50 -11.92
CA THR A 201 -0.69 1.63 -12.40
C THR A 201 0.18 2.74 -12.98
N PHE A 202 -0.20 3.28 -14.14
CA PHE A 202 0.36 4.50 -14.69
C PHE A 202 -0.67 5.62 -14.69
N VAL A 203 -0.31 6.75 -14.07
CA VAL A 203 -1.12 7.96 -14.06
C VAL A 203 -0.30 9.15 -14.56
N TYR A 204 -0.83 9.88 -15.54
CA TYR A 204 -0.29 11.18 -15.94
C TYR A 204 -1.41 12.24 -15.92
N ILE A 205 -1.13 13.36 -15.25
CA ILE A 205 -2.02 14.51 -15.18
C ILE A 205 -1.33 15.70 -15.84
N PRO A 206 -1.92 16.26 -16.91
CA PRO A 206 -1.28 17.32 -17.70
C PRO A 206 -1.29 18.68 -16.99
N GLU A 207 -0.55 19.65 -17.56
CA GLU A 207 -0.38 20.99 -16.98
C GLU A 207 -1.74 21.67 -16.71
N GLY A 208 -1.88 22.21 -15.49
CA GLY A 208 -3.05 22.97 -15.04
C GLY A 208 -4.30 22.15 -14.77
N VAL A 209 -4.25 20.82 -14.94
CA VAL A 209 -5.43 19.97 -14.76
C VAL A 209 -5.57 19.49 -13.31
N ARG A 210 -6.70 19.84 -12.70
CA ARG A 210 -7.19 19.17 -11.50
C ARG A 210 -8.00 17.94 -11.91
N CYS A 211 -7.54 16.75 -11.53
CA CYS A 211 -8.25 15.50 -11.82
C CYS A 211 -9.72 15.64 -11.36
N PRO A 212 -10.70 15.36 -12.24
CA PRO A 212 -12.11 15.64 -11.96
C PRO A 212 -12.72 14.71 -10.90
N MET A 213 -12.01 13.63 -10.58
CA MET A 213 -12.43 12.60 -9.63
C MET A 213 -11.21 11.97 -8.94
N GLU A 214 -11.48 11.23 -7.88
CA GLU A 214 -10.48 10.41 -7.20
C GLU A 214 -10.16 9.18 -8.06
N LEU A 215 -8.88 8.80 -8.10
CA LEU A 215 -8.43 7.58 -8.75
C LEU A 215 -8.23 6.51 -7.69
N SER A 216 -8.64 5.28 -7.95
CA SER A 216 -8.50 4.15 -7.04
C SER A 216 -8.01 2.94 -7.79
N THR A 217 -7.07 2.19 -7.22
CA THR A 217 -6.71 0.86 -7.70
C THR A 217 -6.93 -0.13 -6.57
N TYR A 218 -7.63 -1.23 -6.88
CA TYR A 218 -7.87 -2.31 -5.94
C TYR A 218 -7.09 -3.54 -6.37
N PHE A 219 -6.17 -3.97 -5.52
CA PHE A 219 -5.33 -5.14 -5.71
C PHE A 219 -5.87 -6.31 -4.91
N ARG A 220 -6.09 -7.45 -5.58
CA ARG A 220 -6.38 -8.71 -4.91
C ARG A 220 -5.45 -9.81 -5.38
N ILE A 221 -4.80 -10.45 -4.43
CA ILE A 221 -4.03 -11.69 -4.65
C ILE A 221 -5.01 -12.85 -4.57
N ASN A 222 -5.01 -13.79 -5.50
CA ASN A 222 -5.86 -14.98 -5.43
C ASN A 222 -5.07 -16.27 -5.69
N ALA A 223 -4.09 -16.21 -6.60
CA ALA A 223 -3.23 -17.34 -6.97
C ALA A 223 -2.38 -17.87 -5.80
N GLU A 224 -2.19 -19.19 -5.76
CA GLU A 224 -1.32 -19.87 -4.79
C GLU A 224 0.15 -19.72 -5.20
N ASN A 225 1.04 -19.54 -4.20
CA ASN A 225 2.49 -19.49 -4.41
C ASN A 225 2.98 -18.43 -5.43
N THR A 226 2.20 -17.37 -5.64
CA THR A 226 2.60 -16.23 -6.46
C THR A 226 3.18 -15.10 -5.61
N GLY A 227 4.33 -14.57 -6.00
CA GLY A 227 4.78 -13.27 -5.50
C GLY A 227 4.06 -12.15 -6.24
N GLN A 228 3.53 -11.16 -5.52
CA GLN A 228 2.91 -9.99 -6.14
C GLN A 228 3.95 -8.88 -6.27
N PHE A 229 4.29 -8.57 -7.52
CA PHE A 229 5.21 -7.50 -7.87
C PHE A 229 4.50 -6.50 -8.75
N GLU A 230 4.16 -5.36 -8.16
CA GLU A 230 3.48 -4.27 -8.85
C GLU A 230 4.34 -3.02 -8.90
N ARG A 231 4.11 -2.21 -9.93
CA ARG A 231 4.79 -0.93 -10.07
C ARG A 231 3.85 0.19 -10.45
N THR A 232 3.74 1.19 -9.59
CA THR A 232 2.90 2.37 -9.79
C THR A 232 3.76 3.59 -10.10
N LEU A 233 3.43 4.29 -11.18
CA LEU A 233 4.09 5.53 -11.60
C LEU A 233 3.04 6.62 -11.80
N ILE A 234 3.08 7.66 -10.97
CA ILE A 234 2.18 8.82 -11.05
C ILE A 234 2.99 10.08 -11.32
N VAL A 235 2.62 10.80 -12.37
CA VAL A 235 3.28 12.04 -12.78
C VAL A 235 2.24 13.15 -12.85
N ALA A 236 2.34 14.12 -11.93
CA ALA A 236 1.55 15.34 -11.93
C ALA A 236 2.39 16.48 -12.52
N ASP A 237 1.99 16.96 -13.70
CA ASP A 237 2.64 18.08 -14.38
C ASP A 237 2.36 19.41 -13.66
N LYS A 238 2.89 20.51 -14.18
CA LYS A 238 2.81 21.81 -13.51
C LYS A 238 1.36 22.22 -13.21
N GLY A 239 1.08 22.63 -11.97
CA GLY A 239 -0.26 23.03 -11.52
C GLY A 239 -1.30 21.91 -11.52
N ALA A 240 -0.88 20.65 -11.70
CA ALA A 240 -1.78 19.52 -11.71
C ALA A 240 -2.17 19.08 -10.30
N TYR A 241 -3.36 18.51 -10.15
CA TYR A 241 -3.80 17.89 -8.89
C TYR A 241 -4.35 16.50 -9.14
N VAL A 242 -3.94 15.54 -8.32
CA VAL A 242 -4.53 14.21 -8.27
C VAL A 242 -4.62 13.72 -6.84
N SER A 243 -5.67 12.95 -6.56
CA SER A 243 -5.78 12.17 -5.36
C SER A 243 -6.05 10.72 -5.76
N TYR A 244 -5.17 9.86 -5.28
CA TYR A 244 -5.02 8.47 -5.69
C TYR A 244 -5.10 7.57 -4.46
N LEU A 245 -5.89 6.51 -4.56
CA LEU A 245 -6.03 5.49 -3.55
C LEU A 245 -5.51 4.15 -4.06
N GLU A 246 -4.81 3.45 -3.18
CA GLU A 246 -4.43 2.06 -3.32
C GLU A 246 -5.10 1.23 -2.22
N GLY A 247 -5.96 0.28 -2.60
CA GLY A 247 -6.54 -0.71 -1.69
C GLY A 247 -5.97 -2.10 -1.96
N CYS A 248 -5.59 -2.85 -0.93
CA CYS A 248 -5.14 -4.24 -1.10
C CYS A 248 -5.81 -5.18 -0.08
N THR A 249 -6.32 -6.32 -0.55
CA THR A 249 -6.80 -7.43 0.29
C THR A 249 -6.30 -8.78 -0.24
N ALA A 250 -6.11 -9.77 0.64
CA ALA A 250 -5.67 -11.12 0.26
C ALA A 250 -6.54 -12.21 0.90
N PRO A 251 -6.54 -13.45 0.35
CA PRO A 251 -7.14 -14.63 0.96
C PRO A 251 -6.27 -15.21 2.10
N MET A 252 -6.84 -16.13 2.88
CA MET A 252 -6.13 -16.89 3.92
C MET A 252 -5.27 -17.95 3.27
N ARG A 253 -4.01 -18.05 3.68
CA ARG A 253 -3.05 -19.04 3.18
C ARG A 253 -2.05 -19.41 4.26
N ASP A 254 -1.75 -20.70 4.38
CA ASP A 254 -0.78 -21.23 5.34
C ASP A 254 0.68 -20.95 4.91
N GLU A 255 0.92 -20.69 3.61
CA GLU A 255 2.23 -20.38 3.04
C GLU A 255 2.49 -18.87 2.99
N ASN A 256 3.73 -18.44 3.27
CA ASN A 256 4.11 -17.03 3.21
C ASN A 256 4.16 -16.52 1.77
N GLN A 257 3.50 -15.40 1.50
CA GLN A 257 3.53 -14.75 0.19
C GLN A 257 4.30 -13.43 0.24
N LEU A 258 5.12 -13.18 -0.77
CA LEU A 258 5.90 -11.94 -0.90
C LEU A 258 5.13 -10.93 -1.75
N HIS A 259 4.77 -9.80 -1.15
CA HIS A 259 4.30 -8.61 -1.83
C HIS A 259 5.42 -7.56 -1.83
N ALA A 260 5.97 -7.27 -3.01
CA ALA A 260 7.05 -6.29 -3.17
C ALA A 260 6.69 -5.26 -4.25
N ALA A 261 5.98 -4.22 -3.82
CA ALA A 261 5.56 -3.10 -4.66
C ALA A 261 6.63 -1.99 -4.76
N VAL A 262 6.64 -1.31 -5.89
CA VAL A 262 7.38 -0.04 -6.08
C VAL A 262 6.43 1.06 -6.51
N VAL A 263 6.47 2.20 -5.82
CA VAL A 263 5.67 3.38 -6.16
C VAL A 263 6.58 4.57 -6.40
N GLU A 264 6.45 5.18 -7.57
CA GLU A 264 7.16 6.38 -8.00
C GLU A 264 6.18 7.52 -8.23
N LEU A 265 6.28 8.60 -7.44
CA LEU A 265 5.47 9.81 -7.64
C LEU A 265 6.36 10.96 -8.10
N VAL A 266 5.88 11.77 -9.05
CA VAL A 266 6.57 12.96 -9.53
C VAL A 266 5.60 14.14 -9.50
N ALA A 267 5.91 15.14 -8.69
CA ALA A 267 5.17 16.41 -8.64
C ALA A 267 6.05 17.54 -9.20
N LEU A 268 5.59 18.18 -10.29
CA LEU A 268 6.21 19.35 -10.88
C LEU A 268 5.71 20.65 -10.24
N ASP A 269 6.02 21.81 -10.84
CA ASP A 269 5.77 23.12 -10.22
C ASP A 269 4.29 23.28 -9.85
N ASP A 270 3.97 23.74 -8.64
CA ASP A 270 2.59 23.92 -8.17
C ASP A 270 1.70 22.67 -8.20
N ALA A 271 2.27 21.48 -8.44
CA ALA A 271 1.50 20.23 -8.53
C ALA A 271 1.26 19.63 -7.13
N GLU A 272 0.11 18.98 -6.95
CA GLU A 272 -0.25 18.29 -5.70
C GLU A 272 -0.67 16.84 -5.97
N ILE A 273 -0.05 15.90 -5.25
CA ILE A 273 -0.42 14.48 -5.26
C ILE A 273 -0.83 14.07 -3.84
N LYS A 274 -2.05 13.57 -3.68
CA LYS A 274 -2.47 12.84 -2.48
C LYS A 274 -2.44 11.35 -2.78
N TYR A 275 -1.69 10.59 -1.99
CA TYR A 275 -1.57 9.15 -2.14
C TYR A 275 -2.05 8.47 -0.86
N SER A 276 -3.17 7.77 -0.96
CA SER A 276 -3.78 7.04 0.15
C SER A 276 -3.57 5.54 -0.03
N THR A 277 -3.32 4.82 1.06
CA THR A 277 -3.19 3.37 1.07
C THR A 277 -4.01 2.78 2.20
N VAL A 278 -4.91 1.85 1.89
CA VAL A 278 -5.65 1.07 2.90
C VAL A 278 -5.38 -0.41 2.62
N GLN A 279 -4.61 -1.04 3.49
CA GLN A 279 -4.19 -2.43 3.32
C GLN A 279 -4.73 -3.29 4.45
N ASN A 280 -5.35 -4.41 4.08
CA ASN A 280 -5.79 -5.44 5.02
C ASN A 280 -5.42 -6.83 4.50
N TRP A 281 -4.23 -7.28 4.92
CA TRP A 281 -3.66 -8.56 4.50
C TRP A 281 -4.04 -9.71 5.45
N TYR A 282 -3.69 -10.95 5.08
CA TYR A 282 -3.78 -12.09 6.00
C TYR A 282 -2.52 -12.17 6.88
N PRO A 283 -2.64 -12.09 8.22
CA PRO A 283 -1.50 -11.97 9.13
C PRO A 283 -0.80 -13.29 9.44
N GLY A 284 -1.33 -14.41 8.94
CA GLY A 284 -0.98 -15.74 9.43
C GLY A 284 -1.87 -16.18 10.58
N ASP A 285 -1.59 -17.37 11.13
CA ASP A 285 -2.25 -17.88 12.33
C ASP A 285 -1.76 -17.17 13.61
N ALA A 286 -2.36 -17.52 14.76
CA ALA A 286 -1.99 -16.93 16.05
C ALA A 286 -0.54 -17.23 16.49
N GLU A 287 0.06 -18.30 15.96
CA GLU A 287 1.45 -18.69 16.24
C GLU A 287 2.45 -18.07 15.24
N GLY A 288 1.97 -17.32 14.24
CA GLY A 288 2.79 -16.63 13.25
C GLY A 288 3.15 -17.49 12.04
N ASN A 289 2.44 -18.60 11.78
CA ASN A 289 2.63 -19.37 10.56
C ASN A 289 1.83 -18.76 9.40
N GLY A 290 2.46 -18.70 8.23
CA GLY A 290 1.87 -18.11 7.03
C GLY A 290 1.80 -16.59 7.07
N GLY A 291 0.91 -16.03 6.24
CA GLY A 291 0.72 -14.58 6.12
C GLY A 291 1.71 -13.88 5.19
N ILE A 292 1.46 -12.58 4.97
CA ILE A 292 2.11 -11.83 3.88
C ILE A 292 3.34 -11.05 4.35
N TYR A 293 4.41 -11.10 3.55
CA TYR A 293 5.57 -10.22 3.65
C TYR A 293 5.39 -9.02 2.73
N ASN A 294 5.25 -7.84 3.31
CA ASN A 294 4.95 -6.59 2.62
C ASN A 294 6.21 -5.71 2.57
N PHE A 295 7.02 -5.88 1.53
CA PHE A 295 8.33 -5.23 1.37
C PHE A 295 8.32 -4.20 0.26
N VAL A 296 7.93 -2.97 0.61
CA VAL A 296 7.51 -1.98 -0.38
C VAL A 296 8.45 -0.77 -0.40
N THR A 297 8.78 -0.32 -1.61
CA THR A 297 9.56 0.92 -1.82
C THR A 297 8.68 1.98 -2.47
N LYS A 298 8.17 2.94 -1.67
CA LYS A 298 7.45 4.12 -2.18
C LYS A 298 8.32 5.37 -2.08
N ARG A 299 8.40 6.16 -3.15
CA ARG A 299 9.13 7.43 -3.14
C ARG A 299 8.48 8.45 -4.05
N ALA A 300 8.35 9.65 -3.50
CA ALA A 300 7.88 10.84 -4.18
C ALA A 300 9.05 11.79 -4.45
N LEU A 301 9.07 12.35 -5.65
CA LEU A 301 9.96 13.40 -6.07
C LEU A 301 9.14 14.69 -6.22
N CYS A 302 9.25 15.56 -5.22
CA CYS A 302 8.77 16.93 -5.25
C CYS A 302 9.80 17.78 -5.99
N GLN A 303 9.82 17.65 -7.32
CA GLN A 303 10.83 18.26 -8.17
C GLN A 303 10.57 19.75 -8.39
N GLY A 304 9.30 20.13 -8.52
CA GLY A 304 8.91 21.49 -8.86
C GLY A 304 8.76 22.44 -7.67
N ALA A 305 8.88 23.73 -7.92
CA ALA A 305 8.64 24.76 -6.92
C ALA A 305 7.19 24.66 -6.42
N ARG A 306 6.99 24.76 -5.09
CA ARG A 306 5.69 24.66 -4.42
C ARG A 306 4.93 23.35 -4.68
N SER A 307 5.61 22.32 -5.18
CA SER A 307 5.02 20.99 -5.36
C SER A 307 4.71 20.36 -3.99
N LYS A 308 3.59 19.64 -3.89
CA LYS A 308 3.15 18.99 -2.65
C LYS A 308 2.87 17.51 -2.88
N VAL A 309 3.35 16.67 -1.97
CA VAL A 309 2.94 15.26 -1.91
C VAL A 309 2.55 14.88 -0.50
N SER A 310 1.40 14.22 -0.37
CA SER A 310 0.86 13.76 0.90
C SER A 310 0.63 12.25 0.87
N TRP A 311 1.35 11.51 1.71
CA TRP A 311 1.16 10.08 1.93
C TRP A 311 0.21 9.88 3.10
N THR A 312 -0.84 9.09 2.91
CA THR A 312 -1.74 8.68 3.98
C THR A 312 -1.89 7.16 3.95
N GLN A 313 -1.69 6.48 5.07
CA GLN A 313 -1.74 5.03 5.10
C GLN A 313 -2.40 4.47 6.35
N VAL A 314 -3.14 3.38 6.16
CA VAL A 314 -3.65 2.51 7.22
C VAL A 314 -3.21 1.09 6.87
N GLU A 315 -2.34 0.54 7.70
CA GLU A 315 -1.70 -0.76 7.48
C GLU A 315 -2.14 -1.74 8.56
N THR A 316 -2.76 -2.84 8.12
CA THR A 316 -3.07 -3.99 8.97
C THR A 316 -2.87 -5.31 8.21
N GLY A 317 -2.67 -6.39 8.98
CA GLY A 317 -2.81 -7.75 8.47
C GLY A 317 -1.59 -8.38 7.78
N SER A 318 -0.42 -7.75 7.69
CA SER A 318 0.79 -8.44 7.17
C SER A 318 1.51 -9.20 8.28
N ALA A 319 2.10 -10.36 7.99
CA ALA A 319 2.97 -11.05 8.95
C ALA A 319 4.22 -10.22 9.22
N ILE A 320 4.84 -9.69 8.15
CA ILE A 320 6.00 -8.79 8.24
C ILE A 320 5.78 -7.59 7.32
N THR A 321 5.87 -6.37 7.85
CA THR A 321 5.82 -5.13 7.06
C THR A 321 7.16 -4.41 7.09
N TRP A 322 7.68 -4.05 5.91
CA TRP A 322 8.88 -3.26 5.78
C TRP A 322 8.71 -2.16 4.75
N LYS A 323 8.53 -0.90 5.20
CA LYS A 323 8.17 0.20 4.31
C LYS A 323 8.60 1.58 4.81
N TYR A 324 9.16 2.39 3.90
CA TYR A 324 9.51 3.78 4.20
C TYR A 324 9.09 4.74 3.07
N PRO A 325 7.80 5.10 2.93
CA PRO A 325 7.39 6.08 1.93
C PRO A 325 8.17 7.38 2.13
N SER A 326 8.80 7.86 1.07
CA SER A 326 9.78 8.94 1.16
C SER A 326 9.38 10.13 0.30
N CYS A 327 9.69 11.35 0.75
CA CYS A 327 9.59 12.57 -0.07
C CYS A 327 10.97 13.19 -0.28
N VAL A 328 11.37 13.32 -1.54
CA VAL A 328 12.54 14.08 -1.97
C VAL A 328 12.08 15.48 -2.35
N LEU A 329 12.32 16.44 -1.47
CA LEU A 329 11.87 17.82 -1.54
C LEU A 329 12.94 18.68 -2.23
N ASN A 330 13.00 18.59 -3.56
CA ASN A 330 13.98 19.31 -4.39
C ASN A 330 13.52 20.73 -4.72
N GLY A 331 12.23 20.91 -4.97
CA GLY A 331 11.66 22.19 -5.35
C GLY A 331 11.69 23.21 -4.21
N GLU A 332 11.84 24.49 -4.57
CA GLU A 332 11.70 25.59 -3.62
C GLU A 332 10.28 25.61 -3.04
N ASN A 333 10.15 25.74 -1.72
CA ASN A 333 8.89 25.72 -0.99
C ASN A 333 8.06 24.43 -1.21
N SER A 334 8.70 23.32 -1.60
CA SER A 334 8.03 22.02 -1.73
C SER A 334 7.58 21.48 -0.36
N VAL A 335 6.50 20.69 -0.36
CA VAL A 335 5.86 20.18 0.86
C VAL A 335 5.74 18.65 0.79
N GLY A 336 6.16 17.97 1.86
CA GLY A 336 5.98 16.53 2.03
C GLY A 336 5.20 16.21 3.30
N GLU A 337 4.10 15.49 3.19
CA GLU A 337 3.30 15.07 4.33
C GLU A 337 3.25 13.54 4.41
N PHE A 338 3.23 13.00 5.62
CA PHE A 338 3.10 11.58 5.89
C PHE A 338 2.21 11.36 7.10
N TYR A 339 1.12 10.63 6.91
CA TYR A 339 0.15 10.24 7.93
C TYR A 339 0.02 8.73 7.92
N SER A 340 0.27 8.07 9.05
CA SER A 340 0.30 6.61 9.11
C SER A 340 -0.37 6.06 10.36
N VAL A 341 -1.22 5.05 10.18
CA VAL A 341 -1.64 4.12 11.23
C VAL A 341 -1.09 2.75 10.90
N ALA A 342 -0.35 2.14 11.82
CA ALA A 342 0.13 0.77 11.69
C ALA A 342 -0.35 -0.06 12.88
N VAL A 343 -1.06 -1.16 12.63
CA VAL A 343 -1.54 -2.09 13.65
C VAL A 343 -0.81 -3.42 13.53
N THR A 344 -0.25 -3.90 14.64
CA THR A 344 0.33 -5.25 14.74
C THR A 344 -0.31 -6.00 15.90
N ASN A 345 -0.53 -7.30 15.71
CA ASN A 345 -1.13 -8.21 16.65
C ASN A 345 -0.50 -9.62 16.53
N ASN A 346 -0.83 -10.54 17.44
CA ASN A 346 -0.29 -11.90 17.46
C ASN A 346 1.25 -11.89 17.40
N ARG A 347 1.85 -12.46 16.34
CA ARG A 347 3.31 -12.50 16.10
C ARG A 347 3.76 -11.57 14.96
N GLN A 348 2.90 -10.64 14.53
CA GLN A 348 3.21 -9.74 13.43
C GLN A 348 4.41 -8.84 13.78
N GLN A 349 5.17 -8.48 12.75
CA GLN A 349 6.32 -7.59 12.85
C GLN A 349 6.17 -6.44 11.87
N ALA A 350 6.47 -5.21 12.31
CA ALA A 350 6.48 -4.04 11.44
C ALA A 350 7.73 -3.20 11.69
N ASP A 351 8.48 -2.87 10.64
CA ASP A 351 9.48 -1.80 10.62
C ASP A 351 9.06 -0.80 9.54
N THR A 352 8.28 0.20 9.96
CA THR A 352 7.63 1.17 9.08
C THR A 352 8.01 2.59 9.43
N GLY A 353 7.87 3.52 8.50
CA GLY A 353 8.04 4.94 8.78
C GLY A 353 8.23 5.74 7.51
N THR A 354 9.01 6.81 7.54
CA THR A 354 9.12 7.71 6.39
C THR A 354 10.48 8.39 6.30
N LYS A 355 10.86 8.85 5.11
CA LYS A 355 12.07 9.64 4.89
C LYS A 355 11.72 10.97 4.22
N MET A 356 11.95 12.08 4.92
CA MET A 356 11.80 13.44 4.41
C MET A 356 13.19 14.01 4.10
N ILE A 357 13.48 14.20 2.80
CA ILE A 357 14.78 14.65 2.31
C ILE A 357 14.63 16.07 1.77
N HIS A 358 15.06 17.05 2.56
CA HIS A 358 15.00 18.47 2.26
C HIS A 358 16.25 18.93 1.50
N ASN A 359 16.08 19.20 0.20
CA ASN A 359 17.12 19.75 -0.67
C ASN A 359 16.81 21.19 -1.11
N GLY A 360 15.53 21.52 -1.32
CA GLY A 360 15.06 22.84 -1.73
C GLY A 360 14.87 23.81 -0.57
N LYS A 361 15.10 25.10 -0.83
CA LYS A 361 14.88 26.19 0.14
C LYS A 361 13.41 26.29 0.51
N GLY A 362 13.11 26.65 1.74
CA GLY A 362 11.75 26.82 2.27
C GLY A 362 10.91 25.55 2.31
N SER A 363 11.50 24.38 2.04
CA SER A 363 10.77 23.12 2.02
C SER A 363 10.24 22.74 3.40
N ARG A 364 9.05 22.13 3.43
CA ARG A 364 8.33 21.80 4.67
C ARG A 364 7.96 20.32 4.70
N SER A 365 7.99 19.72 5.88
CA SER A 365 7.44 18.39 6.06
C SER A 365 6.70 18.20 7.37
N THR A 366 5.66 17.36 7.30
CA THR A 366 4.86 16.94 8.45
C THR A 366 4.83 15.43 8.48
N ILE A 367 5.14 14.84 9.63
CA ILE A 367 5.12 13.41 9.84
C ILE A 367 4.24 13.14 11.06
N VAL A 368 3.16 12.39 10.89
CA VAL A 368 2.29 11.92 11.96
C VAL A 368 2.18 10.40 11.84
N SER A 369 2.74 9.69 12.80
CA SER A 369 2.72 8.22 12.85
C SER A 369 2.03 7.76 14.14
N LYS A 370 1.05 6.88 14.00
CA LYS A 370 0.30 6.25 15.09
C LYS A 370 0.53 4.72 15.01
N GLY A 371 1.40 4.20 15.86
CA GLY A 371 1.65 2.76 15.98
C GLY A 371 0.75 2.14 17.04
N ILE A 372 0.12 1.02 16.74
CA ILE A 372 -0.68 0.25 17.70
C ILE A 372 -0.10 -1.17 17.72
N SER A 373 0.24 -1.66 18.91
CA SER A 373 0.85 -2.98 19.09
C SER A 373 0.07 -3.78 20.10
N ALA A 374 -0.32 -5.00 19.73
CA ALA A 374 -1.13 -5.92 20.53
C ALA A 374 -0.54 -7.35 20.54
N GLY A 375 -1.06 -8.21 21.40
CA GLY A 375 -0.62 -9.61 21.51
C GLY A 375 0.87 -9.72 21.86
N ARG A 376 1.63 -10.40 21.01
CA ARG A 376 3.09 -10.61 21.12
C ARG A 376 3.85 -9.98 19.95
N SER A 377 3.27 -8.93 19.37
CA SER A 377 3.80 -8.31 18.15
C SER A 377 4.84 -7.25 18.44
N ASP A 378 5.66 -6.93 17.44
CA ASP A 378 6.63 -5.83 17.49
C ASP A 378 6.33 -4.80 16.40
N ASN A 379 6.09 -3.56 16.81
CA ASN A 379 5.85 -2.42 15.93
C ASN A 379 7.00 -1.41 16.08
N THR A 380 7.77 -1.21 15.03
CA THR A 380 8.91 -0.29 14.98
C THR A 380 8.59 0.85 14.02
N TYR A 381 8.49 2.07 14.54
CA TYR A 381 8.58 3.27 13.74
C TYR A 381 10.06 3.63 13.49
N ARG A 382 10.42 3.87 12.23
CA ARG A 382 11.74 4.36 11.84
C ARG A 382 11.62 5.48 10.80
N GLY A 383 12.06 6.67 11.20
CA GLY A 383 11.95 7.88 10.39
C GLY A 383 13.31 8.52 10.09
N LEU A 384 13.46 9.15 8.93
CA LEU A 384 14.61 10.02 8.62
C LEU A 384 14.14 11.41 8.21
N VAL A 385 14.66 12.43 8.86
CA VAL A 385 14.57 13.83 8.41
C VAL A 385 15.98 14.30 8.08
N ARG A 386 16.25 14.56 6.80
CA ARG A 386 17.57 15.02 6.33
C ARG A 386 17.46 16.39 5.68
N VAL A 387 18.30 17.33 6.12
CA VAL A 387 18.39 18.68 5.58
C VAL A 387 19.75 18.90 4.94
N ALA A 388 19.75 19.14 3.62
CA ALA A 388 20.95 19.45 2.86
C ALA A 388 21.52 20.83 3.23
N ALA A 389 22.82 21.02 3.02
CA ALA A 389 23.50 22.25 3.39
C ALA A 389 22.93 23.51 2.69
N GLY A 390 22.44 23.38 1.46
CA GLY A 390 21.83 24.48 0.70
C GLY A 390 20.34 24.74 0.98
N ALA A 391 19.69 23.92 1.81
CA ALA A 391 18.26 24.02 2.07
C ALA A 391 17.98 25.02 3.21
N GLU A 392 17.89 26.31 2.85
CA GLU A 392 17.61 27.41 3.78
C GLU A 392 16.13 27.45 4.18
N GLY A 393 15.82 27.84 5.42
CA GLY A 393 14.45 28.09 5.88
C GLY A 393 13.55 26.84 5.94
N VAL A 394 14.15 25.65 6.10
CA VAL A 394 13.44 24.39 6.20
C VAL A 394 12.64 24.27 7.49
N ARG A 395 11.46 23.65 7.42
CA ARG A 395 10.66 23.29 8.59
C ARG A 395 10.25 21.83 8.57
N ASN A 396 10.37 21.14 9.69
CA ASN A 396 9.80 19.81 9.89
C ASN A 396 9.11 19.73 11.26
N PHE A 397 7.95 19.10 11.26
CA PHE A 397 7.28 18.65 12.48
C PHE A 397 7.05 17.13 12.38
N THR A 398 7.48 16.40 13.41
CA THR A 398 7.34 14.95 13.48
C THR A 398 6.68 14.55 14.81
N GLN A 399 5.59 13.81 14.73
CA GLN A 399 4.88 13.25 15.88
C GLN A 399 4.74 11.73 15.71
N CYS A 400 5.30 10.99 16.67
CA CYS A 400 5.31 9.52 16.66
C CYS A 400 4.65 8.99 17.93
N ASP A 401 3.37 8.64 17.85
CA ASP A 401 2.64 8.11 18.99
C ASP A 401 2.53 6.59 18.87
N SER A 402 2.73 5.89 19.99
CA SER A 402 2.60 4.45 20.11
C SER A 402 1.57 4.08 21.17
N LEU A 403 0.70 3.11 20.89
CA LEU A 403 -0.27 2.56 21.81
C LEU A 403 0.00 1.06 22.01
N LEU A 404 0.30 0.66 23.25
CA LEU A 404 0.45 -0.76 23.60
C LEU A 404 -0.85 -1.30 24.18
N LEU A 405 -1.28 -2.44 23.64
CA LEU A 405 -2.43 -3.24 24.06
C LEU A 405 -1.90 -4.54 24.68
N GLY A 406 -1.77 -4.56 26.00
CA GLY A 406 -1.24 -5.71 26.75
C GLY A 406 0.19 -5.53 27.25
N SER A 407 0.74 -6.59 27.84
CA SER A 407 2.09 -6.59 28.45
C SER A 407 3.15 -7.35 27.67
N GLU A 408 2.78 -8.09 26.62
CA GLU A 408 3.70 -8.93 25.83
C GLU A 408 4.07 -8.33 24.46
N CYS A 409 3.49 -7.18 24.10
CA CYS A 409 3.74 -6.50 22.82
C CYS A 409 4.83 -5.42 22.95
N GLY A 410 5.43 -5.06 21.82
CA GLY A 410 6.54 -4.10 21.72
C GLY A 410 6.25 -2.94 20.78
N ALA A 411 6.53 -1.72 21.23
CA ALA A 411 6.52 -0.53 20.37
C ALA A 411 7.88 0.18 20.46
N HIS A 412 8.52 0.40 19.31
CA HIS A 412 9.87 0.95 19.19
C HIS A 412 9.87 2.17 18.29
N THR A 413 10.58 3.23 18.67
CA THR A 413 10.68 4.47 17.88
C THR A 413 12.15 4.79 17.63
N VAL A 414 12.57 4.79 16.36
CA VAL A 414 13.97 5.01 15.94
C VAL A 414 14.06 6.19 14.97
N PRO A 415 14.13 7.43 15.47
CA PRO A 415 14.23 8.61 14.62
C PRO A 415 15.68 8.91 14.23
N TYR A 416 15.87 9.35 12.98
CA TYR A 416 17.13 9.86 12.46
C TYR A 416 16.93 11.31 12.02
N ILE A 417 17.77 12.21 12.53
CA ILE A 417 17.73 13.63 12.20
C ILE A 417 19.13 14.05 11.76
N GLU A 418 19.26 14.44 10.49
CA GLU A 418 20.52 14.87 9.89
C GLU A 418 20.38 16.30 9.36
N VAL A 419 20.85 17.29 10.12
CA VAL A 419 20.70 18.71 9.76
C VAL A 419 22.05 19.31 9.38
N ARG A 420 22.20 19.73 8.12
CA ARG A 420 23.42 20.39 7.62
C ARG A 420 23.23 21.88 7.31
N ASN A 421 22.08 22.46 7.66
CA ASN A 421 21.81 23.89 7.47
C ASN A 421 21.34 24.53 8.80
N PRO A 422 21.97 25.62 9.28
CA PRO A 422 21.68 26.23 10.58
C PRO A 422 20.35 26.99 10.65
N SER A 423 19.71 27.29 9.51
CA SER A 423 18.42 27.98 9.47
C SER A 423 17.20 27.04 9.58
N ALA A 424 17.43 25.72 9.64
CA ALA A 424 16.37 24.73 9.71
C ALA A 424 15.72 24.68 11.11
N GLN A 425 14.40 24.50 11.13
CA GLN A 425 13.61 24.29 12.34
C GLN A 425 13.02 22.88 12.29
N ILE A 426 13.48 21.99 13.17
CA ILE A 426 13.08 20.58 13.20
C ILE A 426 12.56 20.25 14.59
N GLU A 427 11.32 19.77 14.65
CA GLU A 427 10.65 19.35 15.88
C GLU A 427 10.30 17.87 15.78
N HIS A 428 10.62 17.11 16.83
CA HIS A 428 10.31 15.69 16.91
C HIS A 428 9.78 15.36 18.30
N GLU A 429 8.57 14.83 18.34
CA GLU A 429 7.89 14.35 19.54
C GLU A 429 7.55 12.88 19.38
N ALA A 430 7.72 12.12 20.46
CA ALA A 430 7.33 10.72 20.50
C ALA A 430 6.68 10.39 21.85
N THR A 431 5.49 9.80 21.81
CA THR A 431 4.71 9.46 23.01
C THR A 431 4.34 7.99 23.01
N THR A 432 4.57 7.31 24.12
CA THR A 432 4.11 5.94 24.31
C THR A 432 2.98 5.91 25.33
N SER A 433 1.84 5.37 24.93
CA SER A 433 0.63 5.28 25.72
C SER A 433 0.21 3.82 25.90
N LYS A 434 -0.54 3.56 26.97
CA LYS A 434 -1.29 2.33 27.18
C LYS A 434 -2.77 2.71 27.33
N ILE A 435 -3.67 1.80 26.99
CA ILE A 435 -5.08 2.02 27.33
C ILE A 435 -5.20 2.01 28.86
N SER A 436 -5.83 3.05 29.41
CA SER A 436 -6.08 3.17 30.84
C SER A 436 -7.24 2.27 31.25
N ASP A 437 -7.05 1.50 32.32
CA ASP A 437 -8.11 0.68 32.93
C ASP A 437 -9.33 1.54 33.33
N ASP A 438 -9.10 2.77 33.79
CA ASP A 438 -10.17 3.72 34.13
C ASP A 438 -10.96 4.14 32.88
N GLN A 439 -10.28 4.33 31.73
CA GLN A 439 -10.95 4.67 30.47
C GLN A 439 -11.81 3.49 29.97
N LEU A 440 -11.29 2.26 30.04
CA LEU A 440 -12.04 1.05 29.70
C LEU A 440 -13.22 0.86 30.63
N PHE A 441 -13.00 0.93 31.94
CA PHE A 441 -14.04 0.81 32.94
C PHE A 441 -15.14 1.85 32.75
N TYR A 442 -14.77 3.11 32.49
CA TYR A 442 -15.72 4.19 32.21
C TYR A 442 -16.57 3.89 30.97
N ALA A 443 -15.94 3.50 29.86
CA ALA A 443 -16.64 3.17 28.63
C ALA A 443 -17.61 1.97 28.82
N MET A 444 -17.15 0.93 29.53
CA MET A 444 -17.96 -0.25 29.81
C MET A 444 -19.12 0.04 30.76
N GLN A 445 -18.92 0.91 31.77
CA GLN A 445 -19.99 1.38 32.65
C GLN A 445 -21.09 2.13 31.87
N ARG A 446 -20.77 2.71 30.72
CA ARG A 446 -21.74 3.35 29.82
C ARG A 446 -22.45 2.38 28.87
N GLY A 447 -22.23 1.08 29.03
CA GLY A 447 -22.94 0.03 28.29
C GLY A 447 -22.24 -0.46 27.03
N LEU A 448 -21.00 -0.03 26.78
CA LEU A 448 -20.14 -0.65 25.76
C LEU A 448 -19.61 -1.98 26.30
N ASP A 449 -19.48 -2.98 25.43
CA ASP A 449 -18.63 -4.12 25.74
C ASP A 449 -17.15 -3.73 25.64
N GLN A 450 -16.27 -4.63 26.06
CA GLN A 450 -14.83 -4.37 26.11
C GLN A 450 -14.25 -4.10 24.71
N GLU A 451 -14.69 -4.83 23.69
CA GLU A 451 -14.22 -4.67 22.32
C GLU A 451 -14.64 -3.33 21.73
N ALA A 452 -15.91 -2.94 21.90
CA ALA A 452 -16.41 -1.64 21.47
C ALA A 452 -15.72 -0.48 22.21
N ALA A 453 -15.40 -0.65 23.50
CA ALA A 453 -14.65 0.34 24.27
C ALA A 453 -13.21 0.53 23.73
N VAL A 454 -12.52 -0.57 23.44
CA VAL A 454 -11.16 -0.54 22.85
C VAL A 454 -11.20 0.09 21.46
N ALA A 455 -12.13 -0.33 20.61
CA ALA A 455 -12.29 0.22 19.27
C ALA A 455 -12.56 1.73 19.30
N LEU A 456 -13.36 2.23 20.25
CA LEU A 456 -13.60 3.66 20.43
C LEU A 456 -12.31 4.42 20.78
N ILE A 457 -11.52 3.91 21.74
CA ILE A 457 -10.28 4.55 22.18
C ILE A 457 -9.24 4.56 21.05
N VAL A 458 -9.09 3.43 20.36
CA VAL A 458 -8.15 3.28 19.24
C VAL A 458 -8.53 4.18 18.06
N ASN A 459 -9.81 4.26 17.71
CA ASN A 459 -10.27 5.19 16.69
C ASN A 459 -10.04 6.65 17.09
N GLY A 460 -10.18 6.98 18.38
CA GLY A 460 -9.82 8.29 18.92
C GLY A 460 -8.34 8.60 18.77
N PHE A 461 -7.48 7.61 19.04
CA PHE A 461 -6.02 7.70 18.89
C PHE A 461 -5.59 7.89 17.42
N ALA A 462 -6.23 7.17 16.50
CA ALA A 462 -5.96 7.21 15.05
C ALA A 462 -6.63 8.39 14.32
N LYS A 463 -7.48 9.17 14.99
CA LYS A 463 -8.37 10.18 14.39
C LYS A 463 -7.66 11.15 13.44
N GLU A 464 -6.49 11.66 13.84
CA GLU A 464 -5.74 12.65 13.07
C GLU A 464 -5.32 12.13 11.68
N VAL A 465 -4.96 10.85 11.60
CA VAL A 465 -4.60 10.20 10.33
C VAL A 465 -5.85 9.86 9.53
N LEU A 466 -6.88 9.33 10.19
CA LEU A 466 -8.15 8.97 9.53
C LEU A 466 -8.84 10.17 8.87
N GLN A 467 -8.66 11.38 9.41
CA GLN A 467 -9.18 12.62 8.83
C GLN A 467 -8.47 13.04 7.53
N GLN A 468 -7.31 12.47 7.21
CA GLN A 468 -6.59 12.75 5.96
C GLN A 468 -7.04 11.83 4.81
N LEU A 469 -7.73 10.73 5.12
CA LEU A 469 -8.33 9.86 4.12
C LEU A 469 -9.61 10.48 3.56
N PRO A 470 -9.96 10.21 2.28
CA PRO A 470 -11.29 10.53 1.79
C PRO A 470 -12.37 9.83 2.63
N MET A 471 -13.50 10.50 2.84
CA MET A 471 -14.53 10.11 3.82
C MET A 471 -14.98 8.65 3.68
N GLU A 472 -15.16 8.16 2.44
CA GLU A 472 -15.59 6.79 2.19
C GLU A 472 -14.59 5.76 2.75
N PHE A 473 -13.29 6.01 2.57
CA PHE A 473 -12.21 5.13 3.01
C PHE A 473 -11.88 5.31 4.49
N ALA A 474 -12.10 6.50 5.05
CA ALA A 474 -11.99 6.70 6.49
C ALA A 474 -12.97 5.79 7.27
N VAL A 475 -14.20 5.60 6.76
CA VAL A 475 -15.20 4.69 7.35
C VAL A 475 -14.77 3.24 7.23
N GLU A 476 -14.23 2.84 6.08
CA GLU A 476 -13.72 1.48 5.86
C GLU A 476 -12.54 1.18 6.78
N ALA A 477 -11.55 2.08 6.84
CA ALA A 477 -10.40 1.98 7.72
C ALA A 477 -10.80 1.86 9.20
N GLN A 478 -11.78 2.64 9.67
CA GLN A 478 -12.29 2.53 11.04
C GLN A 478 -12.86 1.15 11.38
N LYS A 479 -13.58 0.53 10.43
CA LYS A 479 -14.11 -0.82 10.61
C LYS A 479 -12.98 -1.85 10.63
N LEU A 480 -12.02 -1.74 9.71
CA LEU A 480 -10.86 -2.64 9.63
C LEU A 480 -10.00 -2.59 10.90
N LEU A 481 -9.77 -1.40 11.45
CA LEU A 481 -9.06 -1.22 12.71
C LEU A 481 -9.78 -1.91 13.88
N GLY A 482 -11.11 -1.86 13.92
CA GLY A 482 -11.90 -2.55 14.93
C GLY A 482 -11.75 -4.07 14.85
N ILE A 483 -11.96 -4.64 13.66
CA ILE A 483 -11.89 -6.10 13.44
C ILE A 483 -10.49 -6.65 13.74
N SER A 484 -9.43 -5.92 13.34
CA SER A 484 -8.05 -6.36 13.56
C SER A 484 -7.67 -6.48 15.04
N LEU A 485 -8.47 -5.88 15.93
CA LEU A 485 -8.24 -5.80 17.38
C LEU A 485 -9.23 -6.64 18.19
N GLU A 486 -10.22 -7.28 17.55
CA GLU A 486 -11.09 -8.26 18.20
C GLU A 486 -10.24 -9.39 18.82
N GLY A 487 -10.61 -9.84 20.02
CA GLY A 487 -9.85 -10.88 20.76
C GLY A 487 -8.41 -10.52 21.18
N SER A 488 -7.92 -9.32 20.88
CA SER A 488 -6.52 -8.91 21.12
C SER A 488 -6.28 -8.30 22.50
N VAL A 489 -7.36 -8.16 23.29
CA VAL A 489 -7.38 -7.56 24.62
C VAL A 489 -7.73 -8.65 25.62
N GLY A 490 -6.71 -9.36 26.08
CA GLY A 490 -6.77 -10.44 27.06
C GLY A 490 -5.40 -10.87 27.51
#